data_AF-A0A7S2P4P4-F1
#
_entry.id   AF-A0A7S2P4P4-F1
#
_cell.length_a   1.000
_cell.length_b   1.000
_cell.length_c   1.000
_cell.angle_alpha   90.00
_cell.angle_beta   90.00
_cell.angle_gamma   90.00
#
_symmetry.space_group_name_H-M   'P 1'
#
loop_
_entity.id
_entity.type
_entity.pdbx_description
1 polymer ?
#
loop_
_entity_poly.entity_id
_entity_poly.type
_entity_poly.pdbx_seq_one_letter_code
_entity_poly.pdbx_strand_id
1 'polypeptide(L)'
;RIALLGPNGCGKSTLLRTLAGALALPGGTRRVGVGGLRRAKVRLFTQDLAQDLPSEKTPVDYVLDGDDAPFDFTPEKARAALGALGLRQEVHLSKIGTLSGGEKARVALA
;
A
#
# COMPACT_ATOMS: atom_id res chain seq x y z
N ARG A 1 4.00 12.54 10.94
CA ARG A 1 4.78 11.75 9.95
C ARG A 1 6.13 11.44 10.59
N ILE A 2 6.63 10.21 10.49
CA ILE A 2 7.91 9.78 11.07
C ILE A 2 8.78 9.26 9.94
N ALA A 3 10.06 9.63 9.92
CA ALA A 3 11.05 9.12 8.98
C ALA A 3 12.08 8.26 9.73
N LEU A 4 12.33 7.05 9.24
CA LEU A 4 13.36 6.15 9.75
C LEU A 4 14.58 6.18 8.82
N LEU A 5 15.68 6.76 9.30
CA LEU A 5 16.90 6.96 8.53
C LEU A 5 18.02 6.03 9.02
N GLY A 6 18.90 5.61 8.12
CA GLY A 6 20.08 4.80 8.43
C GLY A 6 20.66 4.10 7.21
N PRO A 7 21.89 3.56 7.31
CA PRO A 7 22.56 2.86 6.20
C PRO A 7 21.77 1.68 5.64
N ASN A 8 22.05 1.29 4.39
CA ASN A 8 21.51 0.04 3.85
C ASN A 8 22.01 -1.15 4.69
N GLY A 9 21.14 -2.11 4.96
CA GLY A 9 21.47 -3.27 5.81
C GLY A 9 21.31 -3.05 7.32
N CYS A 10 21.06 -1.84 7.83
CA CYS A 10 20.91 -1.62 9.29
C CYS A 10 19.59 -2.12 9.91
N GLY A 11 18.76 -2.83 9.13
CA GLY A 11 17.52 -3.46 9.64
C GLY A 11 16.24 -2.62 9.53
N LYS A 12 16.23 -1.50 8.79
CA LYS A 12 15.02 -0.66 8.61
C LYS A 12 13.82 -1.45 8.09
N SER A 13 14.00 -2.20 7.01
CA SER A 13 12.93 -3.02 6.43
C SER A 13 12.50 -4.15 7.37
N THR A 14 13.44 -4.72 8.12
CA THR A 14 13.16 -5.72 9.16
C THR A 14 12.25 -5.12 10.24
N LEU A 15 12.59 -3.94 10.76
CA LEU A 15 11.78 -3.24 11.75
C LEU A 15 10.37 -2.93 11.23
N LEU A 16 10.25 -2.42 10.00
CA LEU A 16 8.93 -2.12 9.40
C LEU A 16 8.08 -3.40 9.21
N ARG A 17 8.68 -4.52 8.78
CA ARG A 17 7.98 -5.81 8.68
C ARG A 17 7.52 -6.31 10.04
N THR A 18 8.35 -6.18 11.07
CA THR A 18 7.99 -6.55 12.44
C THR A 18 6.86 -5.66 13.00
N LEU A 19 6.90 -4.35 12.78
CA LEU A 19 5.83 -3.43 13.16
C LEU A 19 4.53 -3.69 12.39
N ALA A 20 4.62 -4.13 11.13
CA ALA A 20 3.47 -4.57 10.35
C ALA A 20 2.93 -5.95 10.79
N GLY A 21 3.71 -6.72 11.55
CA GLY A 21 3.36 -8.10 11.93
C GLY A 21 3.69 -9.13 10.86
N ALA A 22 4.36 -8.73 9.77
CA ALA A 22 4.84 -9.61 8.71
C ALA A 22 6.12 -10.39 9.10
N LEU A 23 6.77 -10.01 10.21
CA LEU A 23 7.91 -10.71 10.79
C LEU A 23 7.75 -10.81 12.30
N ALA A 24 8.02 -11.98 12.87
CA ALA A 24 7.95 -12.19 14.31
C ALA A 24 8.96 -11.30 15.06
N LEU A 25 8.58 -10.84 16.25
CA LEU A 25 9.51 -10.20 17.17
C LEU A 25 10.44 -11.27 17.76
N PRO A 26 11.77 -11.07 17.74
CA PRO A 26 12.69 -11.97 18.45
C PRO A 26 12.56 -11.86 19.97
N GLY A 27 11.95 -10.78 20.49
CA GLY A 27 11.66 -10.56 21.90
C GLY A 27 10.87 -9.26 22.13
N GLY A 28 10.36 -9.08 23.36
CA GLY A 28 9.56 -7.92 23.74
C GLY A 28 8.09 -8.01 23.30
N THR A 29 7.39 -6.88 23.33
CA THR A 29 5.95 -6.82 23.02
C THR A 29 5.64 -5.79 21.95
N ARG A 30 4.90 -6.19 20.90
CA ARG A 30 4.27 -5.28 19.94
C ARG A 30 2.82 -5.03 20.35
N ARG A 31 2.45 -3.77 20.51
CA ARG A 31 1.07 -3.35 20.78
C ARG A 31 0.57 -2.47 19.63
N VAL A 32 -0.55 -2.84 19.03
CA VAL A 32 -1.18 -2.10 17.92
C VAL A 32 -2.58 -1.70 18.36
N GLY A 33 -2.82 -0.40 18.45
CA GLY A 33 -4.07 0.16 18.96
C GLY A 33 -4.18 0.02 20.49
N VAL A 34 -3.94 1.11 21.22
CA VAL A 34 -4.22 1.22 22.66
C VAL A 34 -4.85 2.59 22.92
N GLY A 35 -5.99 2.61 23.63
CA GLY A 35 -6.67 3.83 24.07
C GLY A 35 -7.99 4.15 23.34
N GLY A 36 -9.01 3.29 23.46
CA GLY A 36 -10.38 3.59 23.00
C GLY A 36 -10.63 3.69 21.49
N LEU A 37 -9.56 3.74 20.67
CA LEU A 37 -9.65 3.75 19.22
C LEU A 37 -9.82 2.33 18.69
N ARG A 38 -10.79 2.16 17.77
CA ARG A 38 -11.02 0.93 16.98
C ARG A 38 -9.69 0.29 16.53
N ARG A 39 -9.65 -1.05 16.47
CA ARG A 39 -8.53 -1.88 16.00
C ARG A 39 -7.74 -1.18 14.87
N ALA A 40 -6.55 -0.65 15.17
CA ALA A 40 -5.71 -0.03 14.16
C ALA A 40 -5.22 -1.11 13.19
N LYS A 41 -5.51 -0.95 11.89
CA LYS A 41 -4.95 -1.80 10.83
C LYS A 41 -3.60 -1.20 10.39
N VAL A 42 -2.55 -2.02 10.38
CA VAL A 42 -1.23 -1.63 9.87
C VAL A 42 -1.09 -2.21 8.46
N ARG A 43 -0.76 -1.35 7.48
CA ARG A 43 -0.48 -1.75 6.10
C ARG A 43 1.00 -1.45 5.80
N LEU A 44 1.67 -2.37 5.11
CA LEU A 44 3.08 -2.25 4.73
C LEU A 44 3.19 -2.13 3.21
N PHE A 45 3.67 -0.97 2.75
CA PHE A 45 4.05 -0.78 1.36
C PHE A 45 5.52 -1.18 1.20
N THR A 46 5.79 -2.17 0.35
CA THR A 46 7.15 -2.64 0.04
C THR A 46 7.50 -2.37 -1.42
N GLN A 47 8.79 -2.40 -1.73
CA GLN A 47 9.26 -2.25 -3.11
C GLN A 47 8.75 -3.40 -4.01
N ASP A 48 8.69 -4.62 -3.48
CA ASP A 48 8.25 -5.82 -4.20
C ASP A 48 6.74 -5.75 -4.50
N LEU A 49 5.92 -5.22 -3.58
CA LEU A 49 4.48 -5.06 -3.77
C LEU A 49 4.14 -4.27 -5.05
N ALA A 50 4.91 -3.23 -5.37
CA ALA A 50 4.71 -2.46 -6.59
C ALA A 50 5.09 -3.24 -7.87
N GLN A 51 5.94 -4.25 -7.75
CA GLN A 51 6.34 -5.11 -8.87
C GLN A 51 5.37 -6.28 -9.09
N ASP A 52 4.78 -6.78 -8.01
CA ASP A 52 3.88 -7.94 -8.00
C ASP A 52 2.40 -7.60 -8.28
N LEU A 53 2.10 -6.38 -8.73
CA LEU A 53 0.75 -6.00 -9.10
C LEU A 53 0.22 -6.84 -10.29
N PRO A 54 -1.08 -7.21 -10.28
CA PRO A 54 -1.67 -8.01 -11.35
C PRO A 54 -1.66 -7.26 -12.68
N SER A 55 -0.81 -7.70 -13.62
CA SER A 55 -0.52 -6.98 -14.88
C SER A 55 -1.74 -6.74 -15.75
N GLU A 56 -2.71 -7.65 -15.71
CA GLU A 56 -3.91 -7.62 -16.57
C GLU A 56 -5.04 -6.73 -16.03
N LYS A 57 -5.02 -6.36 -14.75
CA LYS A 57 -6.03 -5.48 -14.16
C LYS A 57 -5.77 -4.03 -14.53
N THR A 58 -6.81 -3.21 -14.47
CA THR A 58 -6.65 -1.75 -14.45
C THR A 58 -6.36 -1.27 -13.04
N PRO A 59 -5.72 -0.09 -12.86
CA PRO A 59 -5.61 0.56 -11.56
C PRO A 59 -6.95 0.71 -10.83
N VAL A 60 -8.01 1.05 -11.55
CA VAL A 60 -9.35 1.21 -10.96
C VAL A 60 -9.86 -0.12 -10.42
N ASP A 61 -9.78 -1.19 -11.21
CA ASP A 61 -10.22 -2.52 -10.78
C ASP A 61 -9.40 -3.02 -9.59
N TYR A 62 -8.08 -2.80 -9.61
CA TYR A 62 -7.21 -3.18 -8.51
C TYR A 62 -7.61 -2.53 -7.18
N VAL A 63 -7.96 -1.24 -7.20
CA VAL A 63 -8.40 -0.52 -5.99
C VAL A 63 -9.80 -0.96 -5.56
N LEU A 64 -10.71 -1.19 -6.50
CA LEU A 64 -12.06 -1.67 -6.20
C LEU A 64 -12.07 -3.09 -5.61
N ASP A 65 -11.16 -3.95 -6.07
CA ASP A 65 -11.02 -5.34 -5.59
C ASP A 65 -10.31 -5.45 -4.23
N GLY A 66 -9.84 -4.33 -3.66
CA GLY A 66 -9.09 -4.34 -2.40
C GLY A 66 -9.96 -4.76 -1.20
N ASP A 67 -9.42 -5.62 -0.32
CA ASP A 67 -10.12 -6.16 0.86
C ASP A 67 -10.67 -5.10 1.85
N ASP A 68 -10.16 -3.87 1.78
CA ASP A 68 -10.58 -2.74 2.63
C ASP A 68 -11.49 -1.73 1.91
N ALA A 69 -11.83 -1.95 0.64
CA ALA A 69 -12.71 -1.06 -0.10
C ALA A 69 -14.08 -1.01 0.61
N PRO A 70 -14.60 0.19 0.94
CA PRO A 70 -15.96 0.33 1.44
C PRO A 70 -16.97 -0.32 0.50
N PHE A 71 -18.08 -0.84 1.04
CA PHE A 71 -19.12 -1.46 0.21
C PHE A 71 -19.68 -0.51 -0.87
N ASP A 72 -19.64 0.80 -0.62
CA ASP A 72 -20.07 1.86 -1.53
C ASP A 72 -18.91 2.51 -2.31
N PHE A 73 -17.77 1.81 -2.44
CA PHE A 73 -16.62 2.34 -3.16
C PHE A 73 -16.85 2.25 -4.67
N THR A 74 -17.09 3.40 -5.30
CA THR A 74 -17.41 3.50 -6.73
C THR A 74 -16.16 3.70 -7.58
N PRO A 75 -16.21 3.42 -8.89
CA PRO A 75 -15.11 3.72 -9.81
C PRO A 75 -14.63 5.18 -9.75
N GLU A 76 -15.54 6.14 -9.52
CA GLU A 76 -15.20 7.55 -9.38
C GLU A 76 -14.36 7.81 -8.12
N LYS A 77 -14.70 7.16 -7.00
CA LYS A 77 -13.92 7.24 -5.76
C LYS A 77 -12.54 6.60 -5.93
N ALA A 78 -12.45 5.46 -6.63
CA ALA A 78 -11.17 4.84 -6.97
C ALA A 78 -10.29 5.76 -7.82
N ARG A 79 -10.86 6.37 -8.86
CA ARG A 79 -10.15 7.34 -9.72
C ARG A 79 -9.72 8.59 -8.94
N ALA A 80 -10.55 9.07 -8.00
CA ALA A 80 -10.19 10.17 -7.12
C ALA A 80 -9.01 9.82 -6.21
N ALA A 81 -8.99 8.61 -5.62
CA ALA A 81 -7.89 8.14 -4.79
C ALA A 81 -6.58 8.02 -5.60
N LEU A 82 -6.64 7.40 -6.78
CA LEU A 82 -5.50 7.29 -7.70
C LEU A 82 -4.98 8.68 -8.14
N GLY A 83 -5.89 9.60 -8.45
CA GLY A 83 -5.57 10.98 -8.80
C GLY A 83 -4.92 11.75 -7.65
N ALA A 84 -5.40 11.57 -6.41
CA ALA A 84 -4.82 12.18 -5.22
C ALA A 84 -3.38 11.70 -4.94
N LEU A 85 -3.02 10.51 -5.41
CA LEU A 85 -1.66 9.96 -5.38
C LEU A 85 -0.80 10.36 -6.60
N GLY A 86 -1.36 11.18 -7.50
CA GLY A 86 -0.67 11.72 -8.67
C GLY A 86 -0.61 10.78 -9.87
N LEU A 87 -1.48 9.75 -9.93
CA LEU A 87 -1.61 8.91 -11.12
C LEU A 87 -2.45 9.63 -12.19
N ARG A 88 -1.93 9.74 -13.41
CA ARG A 88 -2.60 10.40 -14.54
C ARG A 88 -3.91 9.69 -14.89
N GLN A 89 -4.94 10.45 -15.21
CA GLN A 89 -6.27 9.90 -15.52
C GLN A 89 -6.26 8.95 -16.73
N GLU A 90 -5.41 9.24 -17.72
CA GLU A 90 -5.25 8.44 -18.95
C GLU A 90 -4.88 6.98 -18.65
N VAL A 91 -4.17 6.72 -17.55
CA VAL A 91 -3.66 5.39 -17.22
C VAL A 91 -4.55 4.65 -16.21
N HIS A 92 -5.61 5.28 -15.70
CA HIS A 92 -6.52 4.66 -14.72
C HIS A 92 -7.23 3.42 -15.25
N LEU A 93 -7.45 3.35 -16.56
CA LEU A 93 -8.12 2.23 -17.26
C LEU A 93 -7.15 1.43 -18.13
N SER A 94 -5.86 1.76 -18.11
CA SER A 94 -4.83 0.99 -18.81
C SER A 94 -4.44 -0.23 -17.98
N LYS A 95 -3.92 -1.27 -18.62
CA LYS A 95 -3.38 -2.44 -17.91
C LYS A 95 -2.22 -2.02 -17.01
N ILE A 96 -2.18 -2.50 -15.77
CA ILE A 96 -1.09 -2.21 -14.84
C ILE A 96 0.27 -2.64 -15.42
N GLY A 97 0.29 -3.69 -16.25
CA GLY A 97 1.49 -4.16 -16.93
C GLY A 97 2.19 -3.11 -17.80
N THR A 98 1.46 -2.11 -18.33
CA THR A 98 2.02 -1.06 -19.20
C THR A 98 2.54 0.15 -18.44
N LEU A 99 2.37 0.19 -17.12
CA LEU A 99 2.75 1.32 -16.28
C LEU A 99 4.25 1.33 -15.97
N SER A 100 4.81 2.53 -15.85
CA SER A 100 6.16 2.70 -15.30
C SER A 100 6.23 2.24 -13.83
N GLY A 101 7.42 1.93 -13.33
CA GLY A 101 7.59 1.51 -11.93
C GLY A 101 7.07 2.55 -10.91
N GLY A 102 7.21 3.84 -11.22
CA GLY A 102 6.68 4.91 -10.38
C GLY A 102 5.15 5.02 -10.41
N GLU A 103 4.51 4.68 -11.53
CA GLU A 103 3.05 4.61 -11.62
C GLU A 103 2.53 3.37 -10.89
N LYS A 104 3.16 2.21 -11.06
CA LYS A 104 2.85 1.01 -10.27
C LYS A 104 2.94 1.27 -8.77
N ALA A 105 3.95 2.02 -8.33
CA ALA A 105 4.08 2.40 -6.92
C ALA A 105 2.90 3.25 -6.41
N ARG A 106 2.31 4.12 -7.25
CA ARG A 106 1.12 4.90 -6.90
C ARG A 106 -0.13 4.02 -6.86
N VAL A 107 -0.26 3.07 -7.78
CA VAL A 107 -1.37 2.09 -7.78
C VAL A 107 -1.34 1.22 -6.53
N ALA A 108 -0.18 0.69 -6.15
CA ALA A 108 -0.04 -0.14 -4.95
C ALA A 108 -0.23 0.63 -3.63
N LEU A 109 -0.23 1.97 -3.67
CA LEU A 109 -0.47 2.83 -2.50
C LEU A 109 -1.95 3.25 -2.37
N ALA A 110 -2.72 3.13 -3.45
CA ALA A 110 -4.16 3.46 -3.52
C ALA A 110 -5.01 2.39 -2.84
#